data_AF-A0A4Q4CQZ4-F1
#
_entry.id   AF-A0A4Q4CQZ4-F1
#
_cell.length_a   1.000
_cell.length_b   1.000
_cell.length_c   1.000
_cell.angle_alpha   90.00
_cell.angle_beta   90.00
_cell.angle_gamma   90.00
#
_symmetry.space_group_name_H-M   'P 1'
#
loop_
_entity.id
_entity.type
_entity.pdbx_description
1 polymer ?
#
loop_
_entity_poly.entity_id
_entity_poly.type
_entity_poly.pdbx_seq_one_letter_code
_entity_poly.pdbx_strand_id
1 'polypeptide(L)'
;FLPTAARTAEDAASISLFPAAANPYIALQAWRGDLGLDDGTPQSVYVLDTSDMTQVLDDDGKPFRIELQPGQTSTLPDGTTVEFTELRQFARFQISSSPLAGLPLGGVAVGLGGLILSLFIRPRRTWVRAVSDGSRTVVEAAALDRVPRDDLPDDLTSFIDRLRDELEPQEKKTS
;
A
#
# COMPACT_ATOMS: atom_id res chain seq x y z
N PHE A 1 35.41 2.65 1.44
CA PHE A 1 34.96 3.77 0.57
C PHE A 1 34.60 4.96 1.43
N LEU A 2 35.01 6.15 1.02
CA LEU A 2 34.86 7.41 1.77
C LEU A 2 34.21 8.45 0.85
N PRO A 3 32.87 8.66 0.91
CA PRO A 3 32.18 9.63 0.06
C PRO A 3 32.70 11.07 0.18
N THR A 4 33.03 11.50 1.39
CA THR A 4 33.68 12.79 1.65
C THR A 4 34.88 12.57 2.55
N ALA A 5 36.02 12.20 1.96
CA ALA A 5 37.24 11.93 2.68
C ALA A 5 37.81 13.21 3.33
N ALA A 6 38.23 13.08 4.58
CA ALA A 6 39.05 14.05 5.29
C ALA A 6 40.06 13.33 6.17
N ARG A 7 41.20 13.98 6.42
CA ARG A 7 42.22 13.52 7.36
C ARG A 7 42.24 14.42 8.58
N THR A 8 42.27 13.82 9.77
CA THR A 8 42.29 14.55 11.05
C THR A 8 43.71 14.93 11.48
N ALA A 9 44.72 14.23 10.96
CA ALA A 9 46.15 14.51 11.13
C ALA A 9 46.92 13.95 9.93
N GLU A 10 48.20 14.31 9.80
CA GLU A 10 49.05 13.94 8.66
C GLU A 10 49.22 12.41 8.51
N ASP A 11 49.32 11.68 9.63
CA ASP A 11 49.46 10.21 9.68
C ASP A 11 48.15 9.47 10.02
N ALA A 12 47.03 10.18 10.18
CA ALA A 12 45.77 9.56 10.55
C ALA A 12 45.07 8.94 9.33
N ALA A 13 44.39 7.80 9.54
CA ALA A 13 43.54 7.22 8.52
C ALA A 13 42.42 8.19 8.11
N SER A 14 42.16 8.28 6.80
CA SER A 14 41.08 9.09 6.24
C SER A 14 39.71 8.61 6.75
N ILE A 15 38.85 9.55 7.14
CA ILE A 15 37.47 9.30 7.58
C ILE A 15 36.48 9.96 6.63
N SER A 16 35.22 9.50 6.63
CA SER A 16 34.14 10.13 5.85
C SER A 16 33.37 11.11 6.71
N LEU A 17 33.41 12.41 6.39
CA LEU A 17 32.71 13.45 7.17
C LEU A 17 31.24 13.61 6.79
N PHE A 18 30.88 13.28 5.56
CA PHE A 18 29.55 13.52 5.01
C PHE A 18 29.15 12.41 4.03
N PRO A 19 27.87 12.00 3.99
CA PRO A 19 27.44 10.87 3.15
C PRO A 19 27.38 11.19 1.65
N ALA A 20 27.27 12.46 1.25
CA ALA A 20 27.34 12.80 -0.17
C ALA A 20 28.76 12.63 -0.72
N ALA A 21 28.86 12.40 -2.02
CA ALA A 21 30.14 12.22 -2.71
C ALA A 21 30.83 13.56 -3.02
N ALA A 22 31.18 14.36 -2.00
CA ALA A 22 31.82 15.66 -2.19
C ALA A 22 33.34 15.56 -2.38
N ASN A 23 33.97 14.53 -1.80
CA ASN A 23 35.40 14.22 -1.97
C ASN A 23 35.58 12.69 -1.93
N PRO A 24 35.16 11.98 -2.98
CA PRO A 24 35.12 10.52 -2.96
C PRO A 24 36.52 9.91 -3.05
N TYR A 25 36.82 9.02 -2.11
CA TYR A 25 38.04 8.21 -2.10
C TYR A 25 37.72 6.74 -1.86
N ILE A 26 38.54 5.87 -2.44
CA ILE A 26 38.70 4.49 -1.98
C ILE A 26 40.04 4.37 -1.25
N ALA A 27 40.01 3.69 -0.11
CA ALA A 27 41.19 3.29 0.64
C ALA A 27 41.12 1.77 0.78
N LEU A 28 42.08 1.06 0.19
CA LEU A 28 42.09 -0.39 0.05
C LEU A 28 43.48 -0.94 0.42
N GLN A 29 43.51 -2.22 0.80
CA GLN A 29 44.72 -3.01 0.93
C GLN A 29 44.55 -4.25 0.03
N ALA A 30 45.62 -4.65 -0.64
CA ALA A 30 45.56 -5.77 -1.56
C ALA A 30 46.05 -7.06 -0.91
N TRP A 31 45.45 -8.18 -1.32
CA TRP A 31 45.85 -9.54 -0.97
C TRP A 31 45.98 -10.34 -2.26
N ARG A 32 46.92 -11.28 -2.31
CA ARG A 32 47.19 -12.13 -3.47
C ARG A 32 47.15 -13.60 -3.06
N GLY A 33 46.41 -14.40 -3.79
CA GLY A 33 46.29 -15.84 -3.54
C GLY A 33 45.02 -16.40 -4.15
N ASP A 34 44.61 -17.57 -3.67
CA ASP A 34 43.33 -18.16 -4.04
C ASP A 34 42.23 -17.56 -3.17
N LEU A 35 41.15 -17.12 -3.82
CA LEU A 35 39.97 -16.56 -3.16
C LEU A 35 38.88 -17.63 -2.97
N GLY A 36 39.09 -18.84 -3.49
CA GLY A 36 38.13 -19.93 -3.43
C GLY A 36 36.84 -19.61 -4.21
N LEU A 37 36.92 -18.82 -5.29
CA LEU A 37 35.75 -18.53 -6.14
C LEU A 37 35.47 -19.65 -7.15
N ASP A 38 36.48 -20.46 -7.45
CA ASP A 38 36.42 -21.51 -8.48
C ASP A 38 35.98 -22.87 -7.92
N ASP A 39 35.78 -22.98 -6.60
CA ASP A 39 35.47 -24.22 -5.90
C ASP A 39 33.96 -24.59 -5.90
N GLY A 40 33.10 -23.67 -6.36
CA GLY A 40 31.65 -23.83 -6.38
C GLY A 40 30.96 -23.62 -5.03
N THR A 41 31.70 -23.21 -4.00
CA THR A 41 31.18 -22.88 -2.68
C THR A 41 30.68 -21.43 -2.66
N PRO A 42 29.46 -21.14 -2.18
CA PRO A 42 29.00 -19.76 -2.03
C PRO A 42 29.88 -18.97 -1.04
N GLN A 43 30.56 -17.93 -1.52
CA GLN A 43 31.39 -17.03 -0.72
C GLN A 43 30.65 -15.74 -0.35
N SER A 44 31.00 -15.14 0.79
CA SER A 44 30.48 -13.83 1.20
C SER A 44 31.06 -12.72 0.35
N VAL A 45 30.23 -11.80 -0.15
CA VAL A 45 30.69 -10.58 -0.82
C VAL A 45 31.13 -9.48 0.16
N TYR A 46 30.83 -9.66 1.45
CA TYR A 46 31.10 -8.66 2.51
C TYR A 46 32.32 -9.00 3.37
N VAL A 47 32.76 -10.25 3.34
CA VAL A 47 33.88 -10.74 4.14
C VAL A 47 34.86 -11.42 3.20
N LEU A 48 36.11 -10.99 3.24
CA LEU A 48 37.20 -11.61 2.53
C LEU A 48 37.82 -12.70 3.43
N ASP A 49 37.75 -13.97 3.02
CA ASP A 49 38.57 -15.03 3.63
C ASP A 49 39.98 -14.92 3.08
N THR A 50 40.95 -14.82 3.98
CA THR A 50 42.34 -14.58 3.64
C THR A 50 43.25 -15.75 4.00
N SER A 51 42.69 -16.92 4.34
CA SER A 51 43.45 -18.07 4.82
C SER A 51 44.47 -18.60 3.81
N ASP A 52 44.12 -18.57 2.52
CA ASP A 52 44.98 -18.98 1.40
C ASP A 52 45.52 -17.78 0.58
N MET A 53 45.58 -16.61 1.22
CA MET A 53 46.03 -15.36 0.61
C MET A 53 47.19 -14.74 1.37
N THR A 54 48.08 -14.07 0.64
CA THR A 54 49.20 -13.30 1.18
C THR A 54 48.94 -11.81 0.98
N GLN A 55 49.05 -11.02 2.06
CA GLN A 55 48.89 -9.58 2.00
C GLN A 55 50.01 -8.92 1.17
N VAL A 56 49.66 -7.94 0.34
CA VAL A 56 50.63 -7.16 -0.43
C VAL A 56 51.28 -6.13 0.48
N LEU A 57 52.62 -6.13 0.53
CA LEU A 57 53.42 -5.25 1.38
C LEU A 57 54.16 -4.20 0.54
N ASP A 58 54.44 -3.04 1.16
CA ASP A 58 55.33 -2.02 0.64
C ASP A 58 56.82 -2.37 0.89
N ASP A 59 57.72 -1.50 0.45
CA ASP A 59 59.17 -1.67 0.60
C ASP A 59 59.63 -1.71 2.07
N ASP A 60 58.84 -1.16 3.00
CA ASP A 60 59.08 -1.18 4.45
C ASP A 60 58.51 -2.44 5.13
N GLY A 61 57.87 -3.34 4.38
CA GLY A 61 57.20 -4.53 4.91
C GLY A 61 55.86 -4.25 5.59
N LYS A 62 55.28 -3.06 5.40
CA LYS A 62 53.95 -2.70 5.90
C LYS A 62 52.90 -2.99 4.83
N PRO A 63 51.60 -3.15 5.20
CA PRO A 63 50.55 -3.32 4.21
C PRO A 63 50.54 -2.18 3.18
N PHE A 64 50.62 -2.53 1.90
CA PHE A 64 50.55 -1.56 0.81
C PHE A 64 49.16 -0.91 0.78
N ARG A 65 49.10 0.41 0.99
CA ARG A 65 47.85 1.18 1.05
C ARG A 65 47.57 1.82 -0.30
N ILE A 66 46.43 1.47 -0.88
CA ILE A 66 45.93 2.06 -2.12
C ILE A 66 44.91 3.14 -1.75
N GLU A 67 45.20 4.39 -2.08
CA GLU A 67 44.26 5.50 -1.92
C GLU A 67 44.04 6.18 -3.28
N LEU A 68 42.80 6.11 -3.78
CA LEU A 68 42.45 6.58 -5.12
C LEU A 68 41.20 7.46 -5.10
N GLN A 69 41.23 8.55 -5.87
CA GLN A 69 40.06 9.30 -6.32
C GLN A 69 39.51 8.72 -7.64
N PRO A 70 38.25 9.02 -8.01
CA PRO A 70 37.73 8.70 -9.34
C PRO A 70 38.67 9.22 -10.45
N GLY A 71 38.95 8.39 -11.44
CA GLY A 71 39.89 8.60 -12.53
C GLY A 71 41.36 8.31 -12.21
N GLN A 72 41.71 7.87 -10.99
CA GLN A 72 43.10 7.57 -10.62
C GLN A 72 43.43 6.08 -10.68
N THR A 73 44.70 5.80 -10.94
CA THR A 73 45.28 4.44 -11.00
C THR A 73 46.47 4.34 -10.05
N SER A 74 46.60 3.21 -9.36
CA SER A 74 47.78 2.85 -8.56
C SER A 74 48.39 1.57 -9.10
N THR A 75 49.72 1.51 -9.14
CA THR A 75 50.47 0.31 -9.48
C THR A 75 50.91 -0.38 -8.19
N LEU A 76 50.70 -1.68 -8.10
CA LEU A 76 51.16 -2.52 -7.00
C LEU A 76 52.63 -2.91 -7.21
N PRO A 77 53.33 -3.37 -6.15
CA PRO A 77 54.74 -3.78 -6.25
C PRO A 77 55.03 -4.90 -7.26
N ASP A 78 54.02 -5.70 -7.65
CA ASP A 78 54.13 -6.74 -8.67
C ASP A 78 53.91 -6.25 -10.11
N GLY A 79 53.61 -4.96 -10.29
CA GLY A 79 53.27 -4.37 -11.58
C GLY A 79 51.80 -4.45 -11.96
N THR A 80 50.94 -5.10 -11.16
CA THR A 80 49.49 -5.08 -11.37
C THR A 80 48.96 -3.67 -11.11
N THR A 81 47.93 -3.25 -11.84
CA THR A 81 47.32 -1.91 -11.68
C THR A 81 45.90 -2.01 -11.16
N VAL A 82 45.53 -1.06 -10.31
CA VAL A 82 44.19 -0.88 -9.77
C VAL A 82 43.74 0.52 -10.12
N GLU A 83 42.59 0.64 -10.77
CA GLU A 83 42.01 1.92 -11.19
C GLU A 83 40.65 2.12 -10.52
N PHE A 84 40.41 3.34 -10.03
CA PHE A 84 39.08 3.79 -9.66
C PHE A 84 38.48 4.59 -10.81
N THR A 85 37.86 3.94 -11.78
CA THR A 85 37.45 4.59 -13.03
C THR A 85 36.51 5.78 -12.82
N GLU A 86 35.37 5.58 -12.15
CA GLU A 86 34.41 6.65 -11.90
C GLU A 86 33.44 6.32 -10.76
N LEU A 87 32.75 7.34 -10.27
CA LEU A 87 31.65 7.19 -9.31
C LEU A 87 30.33 7.63 -9.95
N ARG A 88 29.44 6.67 -10.22
CA ARG A 88 28.08 6.95 -10.74
C ARG A 88 27.05 6.83 -9.64
N GLN A 89 26.24 7.88 -9.45
CA GLN A 89 25.07 7.81 -8.58
C GLN A 89 23.92 7.13 -9.31
N PHE A 90 23.32 6.13 -8.66
CA PHE A 90 22.16 5.41 -9.19
C PHE A 90 20.93 5.68 -8.32
N ALA A 91 19.80 5.95 -8.96
CA ALA A 91 18.51 6.09 -8.31
C ALA A 91 17.49 5.16 -8.99
N ARG A 92 16.80 4.34 -8.21
CA ARG A 92 15.73 3.45 -8.69
C ARG A 92 14.38 4.07 -8.35
N PHE A 93 13.67 4.54 -9.37
CA PHE A 93 12.30 5.01 -9.22
C PHE A 93 11.34 3.85 -9.45
N GLN A 94 10.55 3.49 -8.44
CA GLN A 94 9.45 2.54 -8.59
C GLN A 94 8.15 3.33 -8.68
N ILE A 95 7.53 3.34 -9.85
CA ILE A 95 6.23 3.96 -10.08
C ILE A 95 5.20 2.84 -10.06
N SER A 96 4.37 2.79 -9.02
CA SER A 96 3.19 1.92 -8.98
C SER A 96 1.96 2.72 -9.39
N SER A 97 1.19 2.19 -10.33
CA SER A 97 -0.12 2.73 -10.72
C SER A 97 -1.15 1.63 -10.52
N SER A 98 -2.15 1.90 -9.68
CA SER A 98 -3.25 0.99 -9.38
C SER A 98 -4.56 1.54 -9.96
N PRO A 99 -4.82 1.37 -11.27
CA PRO A 99 -5.94 2.00 -11.96
C PRO A 99 -7.32 1.59 -11.42
N LEU A 100 -7.40 0.45 -10.73
CA LEU A 100 -8.64 -0.12 -10.19
C LEU A 100 -8.87 0.20 -8.70
N ALA A 101 -8.02 1.02 -8.07
CA ALA A 101 -8.16 1.35 -6.65
C ALA A 101 -9.50 2.03 -6.28
N GLY A 102 -10.20 2.62 -7.26
CA GLY A 102 -11.53 3.20 -7.06
C GLY A 102 -12.69 2.19 -7.01
N LEU A 103 -12.50 0.97 -7.53
CA LEU A 103 -13.56 -0.06 -7.56
C LEU A 103 -14.01 -0.50 -6.16
N PRO A 104 -13.12 -0.77 -5.19
CA PRO A 104 -13.54 -1.11 -3.83
C PRO A 104 -14.37 -0.02 -3.17
N LEU A 105 -14.00 1.26 -3.34
CA LEU A 105 -14.76 2.40 -2.80
C LEU A 105 -16.17 2.45 -3.39
N GLY A 106 -16.30 2.28 -4.71
CA GLY A 106 -17.59 2.18 -5.39
C GLY A 106 -18.43 1.01 -4.88
N GLY A 107 -17.82 -0.16 -4.68
CA GLY A 107 -18.49 -1.34 -4.13
C GLY A 107 -19.03 -1.11 -2.72
N VAL A 108 -18.25 -0.49 -1.84
CA VAL A 108 -18.69 -0.14 -0.47
C VAL A 108 -19.83 0.87 -0.51
N ALA A 109 -19.74 1.90 -1.35
CA ALA A 109 -20.79 2.90 -1.49
C ALA A 109 -22.12 2.29 -1.98
N VAL A 110 -22.07 1.42 -2.99
CA VAL A 110 -23.25 0.71 -3.49
C VAL A 110 -23.82 -0.24 -2.43
N GLY A 111 -22.96 -0.98 -1.72
CA GLY A 111 -23.38 -1.88 -0.64
C GLY A 111 -24.09 -1.14 0.50
N LEU A 112 -23.53 0.00 0.93
CA LEU A 112 -24.14 0.85 1.95
C LEU A 112 -25.48 1.44 1.46
N GLY A 113 -25.54 1.92 0.21
CA GLY A 113 -26.77 2.41 -0.39
C GLY A 113 -27.86 1.35 -0.46
N GLY A 114 -27.52 0.13 -0.87
CA GLY A 114 -28.45 -1.00 -0.90
C GLY A 114 -28.94 -1.40 0.49
N LEU A 115 -28.04 -1.40 1.49
CA LEU A 115 -28.41 -1.65 2.88
C LEU A 115 -29.40 -0.60 3.40
N ILE A 116 -29.07 0.68 3.23
CA ILE A 116 -29.95 1.80 3.65
C ILE A 116 -31.31 1.65 2.98
N LEU A 117 -31.34 1.43 1.66
CA LEU A 117 -32.57 1.24 0.91
C LEU A 117 -33.39 0.04 1.42
N SER A 118 -32.73 -1.07 1.76
CA SER A 118 -33.40 -2.25 2.32
C SER A 118 -34.07 -1.99 3.67
N LEU A 119 -33.57 -1.04 4.45
CA LEU A 119 -34.17 -0.63 5.72
C LEU A 119 -35.38 0.30 5.53
N PHE A 120 -35.39 1.09 4.45
CA PHE A 120 -36.48 2.02 4.15
C PHE A 120 -37.66 1.37 3.40
N ILE A 121 -37.42 0.34 2.58
CA ILE A 121 -38.50 -0.39 1.90
C ILE A 121 -39.30 -1.18 2.94
N ARG A 122 -40.59 -0.85 3.12
CA ARG A 122 -41.49 -1.53 4.05
C ARG A 122 -42.19 -2.70 3.33
N PRO A 123 -41.87 -3.97 3.62
CA PRO A 123 -42.66 -5.08 3.13
C PRO A 123 -43.96 -5.15 3.95
N ARG A 124 -44.97 -4.39 3.53
CA ARG A 124 -46.31 -4.40 4.13
C ARG A 124 -47.25 -5.26 3.32
N ARG A 125 -48.01 -6.13 3.98
CA ARG A 125 -49.07 -6.91 3.33
C ARG A 125 -50.41 -6.52 3.94
N THR A 126 -51.29 -6.01 3.10
CA THR A 126 -52.67 -5.66 3.43
C THR A 126 -53.61 -6.62 2.72
N TRP A 127 -54.62 -7.08 3.45
CA TRP A 127 -55.72 -7.89 2.92
C TRP A 127 -57.02 -7.12 3.13
N VAL A 128 -57.83 -7.04 2.08
CA VAL A 128 -59.16 -6.44 2.12
C VAL A 128 -60.14 -7.50 1.65
N ARG A 129 -61.20 -7.70 2.41
CA ARG A 129 -62.30 -8.61 2.10
C ARG A 129 -63.61 -7.85 2.18
N ALA A 130 -64.38 -7.83 1.10
CA ALA A 130 -65.73 -7.30 1.08
C ALA A 130 -66.74 -8.45 1.02
N VAL A 131 -67.73 -8.44 1.90
CA VAL A 131 -68.82 -9.42 1.94
C VAL A 131 -70.15 -8.66 1.89
N SER A 132 -71.04 -9.03 0.97
CA SER A 132 -72.38 -8.46 0.92
C SER A 132 -73.26 -9.13 1.98
N ASP A 133 -73.90 -8.32 2.82
CA ASP A 133 -74.87 -8.74 3.83
C ASP A 133 -76.15 -7.91 3.68
N GLY A 134 -77.14 -8.50 2.99
CA GLY A 134 -78.40 -7.84 2.68
C GLY A 134 -78.21 -6.54 1.87
N SER A 135 -78.64 -5.41 2.44
CA SER A 135 -78.51 -4.07 1.82
C SER A 135 -77.19 -3.37 2.13
N ARG A 136 -76.26 -4.03 2.83
CA ARG A 136 -74.96 -3.45 3.22
C ARG A 136 -73.81 -4.32 2.69
N THR A 137 -72.68 -3.69 2.43
CA THR A 137 -71.42 -4.41 2.19
C THR A 137 -70.53 -4.20 3.40
N VAL A 138 -70.13 -5.29 4.05
CA VAL A 138 -69.17 -5.28 5.15
C VAL A 138 -67.78 -5.41 4.55
N VAL A 139 -66.90 -4.45 4.82
CA VAL A 139 -65.51 -4.47 4.39
C VAL A 139 -64.63 -4.73 5.62
N GLU A 140 -63.92 -5.84 5.59
CA GLU A 140 -62.90 -6.22 6.57
C GLU A 140 -61.52 -5.89 5.98
N ALA A 141 -60.74 -5.09 6.70
CA ALA A 141 -59.36 -4.78 6.35
C ALA A 141 -58.43 -5.27 7.45
N ALA A 142 -57.36 -5.97 7.05
CA ALA A 142 -56.30 -6.43 7.95
C ALA A 142 -54.93 -6.07 7.36
N ALA A 143 -54.00 -5.67 8.22
CA ALA A 143 -52.63 -5.37 7.84
C ALA A 143 -51.65 -6.16 8.71
N LEU A 144 -50.58 -6.68 8.12
CA LEU A 144 -49.50 -7.33 8.84
C LEU A 144 -48.16 -6.79 8.36
N ASP A 145 -47.41 -6.25 9.32
CA ASP A 145 -46.02 -5.88 9.14
C ASP A 145 -45.11 -7.03 9.58
N ARG A 146 -44.04 -7.28 8.82
CA ARG A 146 -43.03 -8.29 9.18
C ARG A 146 -42.32 -7.97 10.50
N VAL A 147 -42.26 -6.69 10.87
CA VAL A 147 -41.69 -6.19 12.13
C VAL A 147 -42.77 -5.35 12.81
N PRO A 148 -43.20 -5.68 14.05
CA PRO A 148 -44.15 -4.86 14.79
C PRO A 148 -43.60 -3.45 14.99
N ARG A 149 -44.35 -2.44 14.56
CA ARG A 149 -44.04 -1.01 14.74
C ARG A 149 -45.31 -0.27 15.14
N ASP A 150 -45.16 0.82 15.86
CA ASP A 150 -46.27 1.52 16.52
C ASP A 150 -47.17 2.31 15.54
N ASP A 151 -46.75 2.50 14.28
CA ASP A 151 -47.45 3.31 13.27
C ASP A 151 -48.54 2.55 12.48
N LEU A 152 -48.56 1.22 12.57
CA LEU A 152 -49.48 0.37 11.80
C LEU A 152 -50.99 0.66 12.05
N PRO A 153 -51.47 0.87 13.30
CA PRO A 153 -52.88 1.15 13.56
C PRO A 153 -53.35 2.47 12.95
N ASP A 154 -52.51 3.51 13.01
CA ASP A 154 -52.83 4.84 12.49
C ASP A 154 -52.88 4.85 10.96
N ASP A 155 -51.94 4.14 10.31
CA ASP A 155 -51.90 3.96 8.86
C ASP A 155 -53.11 3.15 8.36
N LEU A 156 -53.49 2.08 9.06
CA LEU A 156 -54.66 1.26 8.72
C LEU A 156 -55.95 2.06 8.89
N THR A 157 -56.07 2.86 9.95
CA THR A 157 -57.21 3.75 10.18
C THR A 157 -57.31 4.79 9.07
N SER A 158 -56.20 5.44 8.74
CA SER A 158 -56.13 6.41 7.63
C SER A 158 -56.53 5.80 6.29
N PHE A 159 -56.13 4.54 6.04
CA PHE A 159 -56.53 3.80 4.84
C PHE A 159 -58.04 3.48 4.83
N ILE A 160 -58.59 3.02 5.95
CA ILE A 160 -60.03 2.73 6.09
C ILE A 160 -60.86 4.02 5.93
N ASP A 161 -60.41 5.14 6.50
CA ASP A 161 -61.09 6.43 6.37
C ASP A 161 -61.10 6.92 4.93
N ARG A 162 -59.95 6.84 4.22
CA ARG A 162 -59.92 7.14 2.78
C ARG A 162 -60.81 6.22 1.96
N LEU A 163 -60.84 4.93 2.30
CA LEU A 163 -61.69 3.96 1.60
C LEU A 163 -63.18 4.27 1.84
N ARG A 164 -63.54 4.70 3.05
CA ARG A 164 -64.90 5.10 3.40
C ARG A 164 -65.32 6.37 2.66
N ASP A 165 -64.48 7.41 2.66
CA ASP A 165 -64.73 8.67 1.97
C ASP A 165 -64.95 8.45 0.46
N GLU A 166 -64.19 7.54 -0.15
CA GLU A 166 -64.34 7.20 -1.58
C GLU A 166 -65.61 6.40 -1.88
N LEU A 167 -66.11 5.64 -0.89
CA LEU A 167 -67.30 4.78 -1.02
C LEU A 167 -68.60 5.50 -0.60
N GLU A 168 -68.52 6.59 0.15
CA GLU A 168 -69.68 7.45 0.41
C GLU A 168 -70.10 8.13 -0.90
N PRO A 169 -71.37 7.96 -1.34
CA PRO A 169 -71.82 8.59 -2.57
C PRO A 169 -71.79 10.10 -2.40
N GLN A 170 -71.01 10.78 -3.25
CA GLN A 170 -71.00 12.23 -3.37
C GLN A 170 -72.45 12.73 -3.51
N GLU A 171 -73.04 13.25 -2.43
CA GLU A 171 -74.33 13.92 -2.49
C GLU A 171 -74.16 15.10 -3.46
N LYS A 172 -74.72 14.95 -4.65
CA LYS A 172 -74.86 16.03 -5.64
C LYS A 172 -75.58 17.19 -4.96
N LYS A 173 -74.83 18.19 -4.49
CA LYS A 173 -75.34 19.56 -4.34
C LYS A 173 -75.74 20.05 -5.73
N THR A 174 -77.00 19.85 -6.07
CA THR A 174 -77.63 20.55 -7.19
C THR A 174 -78.25 21.82 -6.63
N SER A 175 -78.00 22.90 -7.39
CA SER A 175 -78.39 24.29 -7.23
C SER A 175 -79.82 24.56 -6.78
#